data_AF-A0A6L7QJZ1-F1
#
_entry.id   AF-A0A6L7QJZ1-F1
#
_cell.length_a   1.000
_cell.length_b   1.000
_cell.length_c   1.000
_cell.angle_alpha   90.00
_cell.angle_beta   90.00
_cell.angle_gamma   90.00
#
_symmetry.space_group_name_H-M   'P 1'
#
loop_
_entity.id
_entity.type
_entity.pdbx_description
1 polymer ?
#
loop_
_entity_poly.entity_id
_entity_poly.type
_entity_poly.pdbx_seq_one_letter_code
_entity_poly.pdbx_strand_id
1 'polypeptide(L)'
;TNLLSSFALLLTLVFFVTSPDSVSLIMDTIAAGGKVDAPVAQRVFWCTIEGLVAIALLLGGGLDSLQAASLATGFPFALVLLGMAVCVWIGLRRERTLRRTP
;
A
#
# COMPACT_ATOMS: atom_id res chain seq x y z
N THR A 1 -14.11 18.86 23.31
CA THR A 1 -12.85 18.26 22.80
C THR A 1 -12.76 16.77 23.13
N ASN A 2 -13.08 16.31 24.35
CA ASN A 2 -12.97 14.88 24.74
C ASN A 2 -13.77 13.88 23.89
N LEU A 3 -15.00 14.21 23.49
CA LEU A 3 -15.81 13.35 22.61
C LEU A 3 -15.17 13.20 21.21
N LEU A 4 -14.75 14.31 20.58
CA LEU A 4 -14.09 14.26 19.27
C LEU A 4 -12.76 13.51 19.33
N SER A 5 -11.95 13.73 20.38
CA SER A 5 -10.67 13.01 20.55
C SER A 5 -10.88 11.50 20.73
N SER A 6 -11.92 11.08 21.45
CA SER A 6 -12.26 9.66 21.61
C SER A 6 -12.68 9.02 20.28
N PHE A 7 -13.55 9.69 19.52
CA PHE A 7 -13.94 9.23 18.18
C PHE A 7 -12.75 9.21 17.20
N ALA A 8 -11.88 10.22 17.22
CA ALA A 8 -10.70 10.26 16.36
C ALA A 8 -9.72 9.12 16.65
N LEU A 9 -9.53 8.78 17.94
CA LEU A 9 -8.67 7.68 18.35
C LEU A 9 -9.26 6.32 17.94
N LEU A 10 -10.57 6.13 18.13
CA LEU A 10 -11.28 4.94 17.65
C LEU A 10 -11.13 4.78 16.13
N LEU A 11 -11.37 5.85 15.38
CA LEU A 11 -11.31 5.84 13.92
C LEU A 11 -9.90 5.54 13.42
N THR A 12 -8.89 6.18 14.03
CA THR A 12 -7.47 5.94 13.72
C THR A 12 -7.11 4.48 13.98
N LEU A 13 -7.55 3.89 15.09
CA LEU A 13 -7.27 2.50 15.42
C LEU A 13 -7.92 1.53 14.41
N VAL A 14 -9.18 1.76 14.03
CA VAL A 14 -9.87 0.94 13.02
C VAL A 14 -9.17 1.02 11.66
N PHE A 15 -8.88 2.23 11.18
CA PHE A 15 -8.15 2.40 9.92
C PHE A 15 -6.75 1.79 9.97
N PHE A 16 -6.07 1.90 11.11
CA PHE A 16 -4.74 1.34 11.30
C PHE A 16 -4.73 -0.19 11.29
N VAL A 17 -5.78 -0.85 11.79
CA VAL A 17 -5.91 -2.33 11.73
C VAL A 17 -6.34 -2.78 10.33
N THR A 18 -7.33 -2.12 9.72
CA THR A 18 -7.88 -2.53 8.41
C THR A 18 -6.95 -2.24 7.22
N SER A 19 -6.06 -1.25 7.34
CA SER A 19 -5.12 -0.90 6.27
C SER A 19 -4.15 -2.07 5.96
N PRO A 20 -3.35 -2.59 6.92
CA PRO A 20 -2.48 -3.77 6.76
C PRO A 20 -3.19 -5.01 6.19
N ASP A 21 -4.44 -5.23 6.60
CA ASP A 21 -5.25 -6.36 6.11
C ASP A 21 -5.41 -6.35 4.59
N SER A 22 -5.57 -5.17 3.99
CA SER A 22 -5.70 -5.03 2.53
C SER A 22 -4.34 -5.08 1.82
N VAL A 23 -3.26 -4.59 2.45
CA VAL A 23 -1.91 -4.60 1.86
C VAL A 23 -1.34 -6.02 1.81
N SER A 24 -1.56 -6.80 2.86
CA SER A 24 -1.10 -8.19 2.94
C SER A 24 -1.75 -9.08 1.87
N LEU A 25 -3.02 -8.84 1.52
CA LEU A 25 -3.69 -9.54 0.41
C LEU A 25 -2.99 -9.28 -0.94
N ILE A 26 -2.65 -8.03 -1.24
CA ILE A 26 -1.97 -7.68 -2.51
C ILE A 26 -0.57 -8.29 -2.53
N MET A 27 0.18 -8.19 -1.43
CA MET A 27 1.52 -8.80 -1.31
C MET A 27 1.47 -10.31 -1.49
N ASP A 28 0.45 -10.96 -0.93
CA ASP A 28 0.23 -12.40 -1.08
C ASP A 28 -0.03 -12.78 -2.53
N THR A 29 -0.85 -12.01 -3.26
CA THR A 29 -1.08 -12.27 -4.69
C THR A 29 0.16 -12.04 -5.55
N ILE A 30 1.01 -11.06 -5.22
CA ILE A 30 2.28 -10.82 -5.92
C ILE A 30 3.26 -11.96 -5.65
N ALA A 31 3.40 -12.38 -4.38
CA ALA A 31 4.32 -13.43 -3.96
C ALA A 31 3.90 -14.83 -4.46
N ALA A 32 2.59 -15.09 -4.60
CA ALA A 32 2.05 -16.35 -5.12
C ALA A 32 2.00 -16.40 -6.66
N GLY A 33 2.57 -15.42 -7.37
CA GLY A 33 2.60 -15.38 -8.83
C GLY A 33 1.22 -15.18 -9.47
N GLY A 34 0.30 -14.50 -8.78
CA GLY A 34 -1.06 -14.24 -9.25
C GLY A 34 -2.11 -15.27 -8.82
N LYS A 35 -1.76 -16.25 -7.99
CA LYS A 35 -2.72 -17.18 -7.39
C LYS A 35 -3.35 -16.55 -6.15
N VAL A 36 -4.69 -16.48 -6.13
CA VAL A 36 -5.47 -15.77 -5.10
C VAL A 36 -5.58 -16.57 -3.80
N ASP A 37 -5.30 -17.88 -3.84
CA ASP A 37 -5.29 -18.77 -2.67
C ASP A 37 -3.91 -18.81 -2.00
N ALA A 38 -3.52 -17.70 -1.37
CA ALA A 38 -2.34 -17.67 -0.51
C ALA A 38 -2.68 -18.17 0.90
N PRO A 39 -1.80 -18.98 1.54
CA PRO A 39 -2.06 -19.52 2.87
C PRO A 39 -2.07 -18.40 3.93
N VAL A 40 -3.03 -18.46 4.87
CA VAL A 40 -3.23 -17.47 5.96
C VAL A 40 -1.95 -17.20 6.77
N ALA A 41 -1.06 -18.19 6.87
CA ALA A 41 0.24 -18.04 7.52
C ALA A 41 1.15 -16.99 6.85
N GLN A 42 1.10 -16.87 5.52
CA GLN A 42 1.89 -15.90 4.76
C GLN A 42 1.41 -14.47 5.03
N ARG A 43 0.08 -14.29 5.10
CA ARG A 43 -0.55 -13.01 5.45
C ARG A 43 -0.13 -12.50 6.82
N VAL A 44 -0.15 -13.39 7.83
CA VAL A 44 0.26 -13.06 9.20
C VAL A 44 1.76 -12.75 9.26
N PHE A 45 2.60 -13.47 8.51
CA PHE A 45 4.03 -13.19 8.42
C PHE A 45 4.30 -11.78 7.89
N TRP A 46 3.64 -11.36 6.80
CA TRP A 46 3.82 -10.01 6.26
C TRP A 46 3.34 -8.91 7.20
N CYS A 47 2.16 -9.09 7.81
CA CYS A 47 1.59 -8.10 8.73
C CYS A 47 2.46 -7.92 10.00
N THR A 48 3.00 -9.02 10.54
CA THR A 48 3.87 -8.97 11.73
C THR A 48 5.22 -8.32 11.46
N ILE A 49 5.85 -8.61 10.32
CA ILE A 49 7.11 -7.98 9.91
C ILE A 49 6.93 -6.48 9.66
N GLU A 50 5.84 -6.06 9.00
CA GLU A 50 5.54 -4.64 8.78
C GLU A 50 5.40 -3.87 10.09
N GLY A 51 4.64 -4.42 11.05
CA GLY A 51 4.51 -3.84 12.39
C GLY A 51 5.84 -3.78 13.15
N LEU A 52 6.68 -4.82 13.03
CA LEU A 52 8.00 -4.87 13.67
C LEU A 52 8.94 -3.78 13.12
N VAL A 53 8.94 -3.58 11.79
CA VAL A 53 9.74 -2.54 11.13
C VAL A 53 9.27 -1.15 11.57
N ALA A 54 7.96 -0.92 11.66
CA ALA A 54 7.41 0.34 12.15
C ALA A 54 7.87 0.64 13.59
N ILE A 55 7.80 -0.35 14.49
CA ILE A 55 8.28 -0.21 15.88
C ILE A 55 9.79 0.07 15.92
N ALA A 56 10.58 -0.67 15.13
CA ALA A 56 12.03 -0.50 15.07
C ALA A 56 12.43 0.91 14.61
N LEU A 57 11.75 1.45 13.59
CA LEU A 57 11.98 2.81 13.10
C LEU A 57 11.60 3.85 14.17
N LEU A 58 10.44 3.70 14.81
CA LEU A 58 10.03 4.60 15.89
C LEU A 58 11.03 4.66 17.04
N LEU A 59 11.62 3.51 17.43
CA LEU A 59 12.63 3.46 18.47
C LEU A 59 13.99 4.03 18.04
N GLY A 60 14.34 3.90 16.75
CA GLY A 60 15.64 4.33 16.22
C GLY A 60 15.75 5.83 15.95
N GLY A 61 14.67 6.47 15.49
CA GLY A 61 14.69 7.89 15.12
C GLY A 61 13.34 8.60 15.21
N GLY A 62 12.35 7.98 15.85
CA GLY A 62 11.03 8.56 16.04
C GLY A 62 10.27 8.80 14.74
N LEU A 63 9.50 9.88 14.71
CA LEU A 63 8.66 10.26 13.57
C LEU A 63 9.49 10.64 12.34
N ASP A 64 10.64 11.27 12.54
CA ASP A 64 11.51 11.71 11.43
C ASP A 64 12.04 10.51 10.64
N SER A 65 12.45 9.43 11.33
CA SER A 65 12.85 8.20 10.64
C SER A 65 11.69 7.53 9.90
N LEU A 66 10.47 7.59 10.45
CA LEU A 66 9.30 7.02 9.80
C LEU A 66 8.97 7.78 8.50
N GLN A 67 9.06 9.12 8.55
CA GLN A 67 8.84 9.99 7.39
C GLN A 67 9.92 9.79 6.32
N ALA A 68 11.19 9.69 6.74
CA ALA A 68 12.30 9.44 5.83
C ALA A 68 12.15 8.07 5.12
N ALA A 69 11.79 7.02 5.86
CA ALA A 69 11.53 5.69 5.29
C ALA A 69 10.36 5.69 4.29
N SER A 70 9.28 6.41 4.62
CA SER A 70 8.12 6.59 3.73
C SER A 70 8.51 7.33 2.44
N LEU A 71 9.29 8.41 2.53
CA LEU A 71 9.78 9.14 1.36
C LEU A 71 10.74 8.31 0.52
N ALA A 72 11.67 7.58 1.16
CA ALA A 72 12.66 6.74 0.47
C ALA A 72 12.01 5.61 -0.33
N THR A 73 10.93 5.02 0.18
CA THR A 73 10.17 3.94 -0.49
C THR A 73 9.13 4.48 -1.47
N GLY A 74 8.46 5.59 -1.15
CA GLY A 74 7.42 6.19 -1.97
C GLY A 74 7.95 6.84 -3.25
N PHE A 75 9.13 7.47 -3.21
CA PHE A 75 9.72 8.14 -4.36
C PHE A 75 9.97 7.23 -5.58
N PRO A 76 10.67 6.07 -5.47
CA PRO A 76 10.85 5.17 -6.61
C PRO A 76 9.52 4.58 -7.10
N PHE A 77 8.56 4.30 -6.19
CA PHE A 77 7.26 3.78 -6.58
C PHE A 77 6.43 4.82 -7.35
N ALA A 78 6.54 6.11 -7.00
CA ALA A 78 5.91 7.19 -7.75
C ALA A 78 6.35 7.23 -9.22
N LEU A 79 7.63 6.97 -9.51
CA LEU A 79 8.13 6.86 -10.89
C LEU A 79 7.47 5.70 -11.65
N VAL A 80 7.28 4.55 -10.99
CA VAL A 80 6.58 3.39 -11.58
C VAL A 80 5.12 3.73 -11.87
N LEU A 81 4.43 4.39 -10.93
CA LEU A 81 3.04 4.81 -11.11
C LEU A 81 2.87 5.81 -12.27
N LEU A 82 3.82 6.74 -12.44
CA LEU A 82 3.84 7.64 -13.60
C LEU A 82 3.99 6.86 -14.91
N GLY A 83 4.88 5.86 -14.95
CA GLY A 83 5.02 4.97 -16.09
C GLY A 83 3.72 4.22 -16.41
N MET A 84 3.06 3.66 -15.39
CA MET A 84 1.77 2.99 -15.53
C MET A 84 0.68 3.93 -16.05
N ALA A 85 0.61 5.16 -15.55
CA ALA A 85 -0.35 6.16 -16.03
C ALA A 85 -0.15 6.48 -17.52
N VAL A 86 1.11 6.58 -17.98
CA VAL A 86 1.45 6.75 -19.39
C VAL A 86 1.03 5.52 -20.21
N CYS A 87 1.29 4.30 -19.73
CA CYS A 87 0.85 3.07 -20.41
C CYS A 87 -0.67 3.00 -20.56
N VAL A 88 -1.42 3.34 -19.51
CA VAL A 88 -2.89 3.39 -19.55
C VAL A 88 -3.36 4.46 -20.54
N TRP A 89 -2.72 5.63 -20.58
CA TRP A 89 -3.07 6.68 -21.53
C TRP A 89 -2.85 6.25 -22.98
N ILE A 90 -1.72 5.59 -23.26
CA ILE A 90 -1.42 5.05 -24.59
C ILE A 90 -2.42 3.95 -24.97
N GLY A 91 -2.73 3.04 -24.04
CA GLY A 91 -3.71 1.97 -24.24
C GLY A 91 -5.09 2.52 -24.60
N LEU A 92 -5.56 3.51 -23.84
CA LEU A 92 -6.87 4.14 -24.07
C LEU A 92 -6.90 4.93 -25.39
N ARG A 93 -5.80 5.60 -25.77
CA ARG A 93 -5.68 6.27 -27.08
C ARG A 93 -5.75 5.25 -28.22
N ARG A 94 -5.07 4.11 -28.09
CA ARG A 94 -5.04 3.05 -29.11
C ARG A 94 -6.42 2.41 -29.29
N GLU A 95 -7.15 2.17 -28.20
CA GLU A 95 -8.55 1.69 -28.26
C GLU A 95 -9.48 2.70 -28.95
N ARG A 96 -9.36 4.00 -28.64
CA ARG A 96 -10.16 5.05 -29.30
C ARG A 96 -9.88 5.14 -30.80
N THR A 97 -8.64 4.92 -31.23
CA THR A 97 -8.28 4.91 -32.65
C THR A 97 -8.79 3.66 -33.37
N LEU A 98 -8.72 2.49 -32.73
CA LEU A 98 -9.28 1.24 -33.29
C LEU A 98 -10.80 1.30 -33.46
N ARG A 99 -11.53 1.95 -32.54
CA ARG A 99 -12.97 2.17 -32.65
C ARG A 99 -13.40 3.15 -33.77
N ARG A 100 -12.46 3.85 -34.43
CA ARG A 100 -12.76 4.85 -35.47
C ARG A 100 -12.57 4.36 -36.91
N THR A 101 -11.96 3.20 -37.12
CA THR A 101 -11.92 2.53 -38.42
C THR A 101 -13.07 1.51 -38.50
N PRO A 102 -13.90 1.53 -39.57
CA PRO A 102 -15.03 0.61 -39.73
C PRO A 102 -14.60 -0.86 -39.83
#